data_AF-A0A542RMU6-F1
#
_entry.id   AF-A0A542RMU6-F1
#
_cell.length_a   1.000
_cell.length_b   1.000
_cell.length_c   1.000
_cell.angle_alpha   90.00
_cell.angle_beta   90.00
_cell.angle_gamma   90.00
#
_symmetry.space_group_name_H-M   'P 1'
#
loop_
_entity.id
_entity.type
_entity.pdbx_description
1 polymer ?
#
loop_
_entity_poly.entity_id
_entity_poly.type
_entity_poly.pdbx_seq_one_letter_code
_entity_poly.pdbx_strand_id
1 'polypeptide(L)'
;MFVQVTGDSHNQEVLVMGERLDRQQDGCYLLPGRLVHALKPNDLPVGIPFKLSGALPSGYGFYREDSVIFRRTNDTPSLWIDVTSTYMVAEWDGLFSVQATVEARKHVVEQQQQFAFVLSEATEQQVIFHYEFSWSSEQEMDLESALESICDTVIEVEARGNARLWPGYGNCMEEDEQDKL
;
A
#
# COMPACT_ATOMS: atom_id res chain seq x y z
N MET A 1 -1.94 -14.53 22.79
CA MET A 1 -0.96 -14.28 21.71
C MET A 1 -1.65 -14.60 20.40
N PHE A 2 -1.99 -13.57 19.63
CA PHE A 2 -2.80 -13.72 18.41
C PHE A 2 -1.97 -14.15 17.20
N VAL A 3 -0.69 -13.78 17.16
CA VAL A 3 0.27 -14.21 16.12
C VAL A 3 1.41 -15.00 16.75
N GLN A 4 1.77 -16.13 16.17
CA GLN A 4 2.87 -16.98 16.61
C GLN A 4 3.84 -17.18 15.44
N VAL A 5 5.13 -17.01 15.70
CA VAL A 5 6.19 -17.28 14.73
C VAL A 5 7.06 -18.40 15.29
N THR A 6 7.26 -19.44 14.49
CA THR A 6 8.12 -20.57 14.84
C THR A 6 9.08 -20.88 13.68
N GLY A 7 10.13 -21.66 13.94
CA GLY A 7 11.16 -21.97 12.95
C GLY A 7 12.26 -20.92 12.84
N ASP A 8 13.20 -21.15 11.93
CA ASP A 8 14.28 -20.21 11.58
C ASP A 8 13.94 -19.44 10.30
N SER A 9 14.82 -18.55 9.82
CA SER A 9 14.57 -17.75 8.62
C SER A 9 14.31 -18.56 7.34
N HIS A 10 14.74 -19.82 7.28
CA HIS A 10 14.59 -20.69 6.13
C HIS A 10 13.31 -21.53 6.21
N ASN A 11 12.88 -21.91 7.40
CA ASN A 11 11.69 -22.72 7.64
C ASN A 11 10.69 -22.06 8.61
N GLN A 12 10.52 -20.74 8.46
CA GLN A 12 9.63 -19.96 9.31
C GLN A 12 8.17 -20.33 9.06
N GLU A 13 7.41 -20.50 10.13
CA GLU A 13 5.96 -20.68 10.10
C GLU A 13 5.28 -19.59 10.91
N VAL A 14 4.25 -18.99 10.33
CA VAL A 14 3.43 -17.94 10.97
C VAL A 14 2.02 -18.46 11.15
N LEU A 15 1.54 -18.43 12.40
CA LEU A 15 0.17 -18.75 12.74
C LEU A 15 -0.54 -17.49 13.22
N VAL A 16 -1.73 -17.23 12.69
CA VAL A 16 -2.62 -16.16 13.14
C VAL A 16 -3.90 -16.80 13.65
N MET A 17 -4.24 -16.56 14.92
CA MET A 17 -5.40 -17.16 15.57
C MET A 17 -5.40 -18.71 15.52
N GLY A 18 -4.21 -19.33 15.46
CA GLY A 18 -4.04 -20.78 15.31
C GLY A 18 -4.14 -21.30 13.88
N GLU A 19 -4.41 -20.43 12.90
CA GLU A 19 -4.39 -20.77 11.47
C GLU A 19 -3.01 -20.49 10.88
N ARG A 20 -2.43 -21.50 10.21
CA ARG A 20 -1.16 -21.36 9.49
C ARG A 20 -1.36 -20.49 8.25
N LEU A 21 -0.52 -19.49 8.08
CA LEU A 21 -0.52 -18.65 6.88
C LEU A 21 0.33 -19.25 5.77
N ASP A 22 -0.10 -19.02 4.52
CA ASP A 22 0.64 -19.41 3.33
C ASP A 22 1.77 -18.42 3.04
N ARG A 23 3.01 -18.93 3.00
CA ARG A 23 4.19 -18.17 2.59
C ARG A 23 4.28 -18.15 1.07
N GLN A 24 4.33 -16.95 0.51
CA GLN A 24 4.50 -16.70 -0.92
C GLN A 24 5.97 -16.80 -1.34
N GLN A 25 6.22 -16.91 -2.65
CA GLN A 25 7.58 -17.02 -3.20
C GLN A 25 8.45 -15.80 -2.93
N ASP A 26 7.82 -14.61 -2.81
CA ASP A 26 8.48 -13.36 -2.43
C ASP A 26 8.78 -13.26 -0.92
N GLY A 27 8.44 -14.29 -0.15
CA GLY A 27 8.67 -14.36 1.29
C GLY A 27 7.56 -13.75 2.15
N CYS A 28 6.51 -13.17 1.56
CA CYS A 28 5.38 -12.60 2.29
C CYS A 28 4.41 -13.69 2.78
N TYR A 29 3.70 -13.42 3.87
CA TYR A 29 2.60 -14.27 4.34
C TYR A 29 1.26 -13.68 3.92
N LEU A 30 0.38 -14.53 3.38
CA LEU A 30 -1.00 -14.12 3.09
C LEU A 30 -1.80 -14.05 4.39
N LEU A 31 -2.23 -12.85 4.77
CA LEU A 31 -3.12 -12.60 5.89
C LEU A 31 -4.56 -12.52 5.38
N PRO A 32 -5.45 -13.47 5.72
CA PRO A 32 -6.84 -13.39 5.31
C PRO A 32 -7.55 -12.21 5.96
N GLY A 33 -8.32 -11.43 5.17
CA GLY A 33 -9.03 -10.26 5.68
C GLY A 33 -9.95 -10.57 6.87
N ARG A 34 -10.61 -11.73 6.91
CA ARG A 34 -11.46 -12.13 8.05
C ARG A 34 -10.72 -12.19 9.41
N LEU A 35 -9.38 -12.24 9.43
CA LEU A 35 -8.60 -12.31 10.65
C LEU A 35 -8.14 -10.92 11.13
N VAL A 36 -8.23 -9.88 10.30
CA VAL A 36 -7.64 -8.56 10.59
C VAL A 36 -8.32 -7.83 11.75
N HIS A 37 -9.65 -7.96 11.90
CA HIS A 37 -10.40 -7.29 12.97
C HIS A 37 -9.95 -7.68 14.39
N ALA A 38 -9.30 -8.86 14.52
CA ALA A 38 -8.89 -9.43 15.80
C ALA A 38 -7.47 -9.01 16.18
N LEU A 39 -6.78 -8.32 15.29
CA LEU A 39 -5.39 -7.93 15.41
C LEU A 39 -5.27 -6.43 15.58
N LYS A 40 -4.20 -6.01 16.23
CA LYS A 40 -3.67 -4.64 16.18
C LYS A 40 -2.38 -4.64 15.38
N PRO A 41 -1.91 -3.48 14.87
CA PRO A 41 -0.56 -3.39 14.27
C PRO A 41 0.56 -3.95 15.18
N ASN A 42 0.42 -3.78 16.50
CA ASN A 42 1.35 -4.32 17.50
C ASN A 42 1.29 -5.85 17.71
N ASP A 43 0.29 -6.54 17.16
CA ASP A 43 0.26 -8.01 17.17
C ASP A 43 1.10 -8.61 16.04
N LEU A 44 1.42 -7.83 15.00
CA LEU A 44 2.23 -8.30 13.87
C LEU A 44 3.72 -8.39 14.25
N PRO A 45 4.39 -9.52 14.02
CA PRO A 45 5.80 -9.68 14.36
C PRO A 45 6.71 -8.74 13.55
N VAL A 46 7.76 -8.22 14.20
CA VAL A 46 8.77 -7.36 13.57
C VAL A 46 9.49 -8.10 12.44
N GLY A 47 9.65 -7.43 11.31
CA GLY A 47 10.41 -7.93 10.16
C GLY A 47 9.69 -8.96 9.31
N ILE A 48 8.46 -9.34 9.66
CA ILE A 48 7.66 -10.30 8.88
C ILE A 48 6.74 -9.53 7.92
N PRO A 49 6.85 -9.73 6.61
CA PRO A 49 6.00 -9.09 5.63
C PRO A 49 4.68 -9.86 5.44
N PHE A 50 3.59 -9.10 5.34
CA PHE A 50 2.26 -9.62 5.10
C PHE A 50 1.65 -8.99 3.85
N LYS A 51 0.82 -9.77 3.15
CA LYS A 51 -0.10 -9.29 2.10
C LYS A 51 -1.52 -9.62 2.52
N LEU A 52 -2.45 -8.71 2.24
CA LEU A 52 -3.86 -9.00 2.45
C LEU A 52 -4.33 -10.05 1.42
N SER A 53 -5.00 -11.10 1.88
CA SER A 53 -5.65 -12.08 1.02
C SER A 53 -7.16 -11.84 1.01
N GLY A 54 -7.68 -11.45 -0.15
CA GLY A 54 -9.07 -11.04 -0.33
C GLY A 54 -9.33 -9.61 0.14
N ALA A 55 -10.59 -9.30 0.46
CA ALA A 55 -11.00 -8.01 1.00
C ALA A 55 -11.02 -8.02 2.53
N LEU A 56 -10.98 -6.83 3.11
CA LEU A 56 -11.31 -6.59 4.53
C LEU A 56 -12.78 -6.95 4.81
N PRO A 57 -13.15 -7.26 6.07
CA PRO A 57 -14.53 -7.51 6.45
C PRO A 57 -15.51 -6.39 6.08
N SER A 58 -15.07 -5.13 6.13
CA SER A 58 -15.82 -3.97 5.66
C SER A 58 -16.10 -3.94 4.15
N GLY A 59 -15.41 -4.78 3.37
CA GLY A 59 -15.44 -4.79 1.92
C GLY A 59 -14.36 -3.92 1.26
N TYR A 60 -13.58 -3.17 2.05
CA TYR A 60 -12.40 -2.45 1.56
C TYR A 60 -11.32 -3.42 1.07
N GLY A 61 -10.50 -2.95 0.15
CA GLY A 61 -9.36 -3.72 -0.37
C GLY A 61 -8.55 -2.91 -1.36
N PHE A 62 -7.40 -3.47 -1.72
CA PHE A 62 -6.54 -2.90 -2.74
C PHE A 62 -7.04 -3.27 -4.14
N TYR A 63 -6.70 -2.46 -5.13
CA TYR A 63 -7.00 -2.78 -6.53
C TYR A 63 -6.25 -4.04 -6.96
N ARG A 64 -6.73 -4.70 -8.01
CA ARG A 64 -6.20 -6.00 -8.45
C ARG A 64 -4.76 -5.87 -8.97
N GLU A 65 -4.44 -4.74 -9.56
CA GLU A 65 -3.13 -4.34 -10.04
C GLU A 65 -2.14 -4.03 -8.93
N ASP A 66 -2.61 -3.81 -7.69
CA ASP A 66 -1.80 -3.42 -6.55
C ASP A 66 -1.39 -4.62 -5.71
N SER A 67 -0.08 -4.83 -5.63
CA SER A 67 0.53 -5.69 -4.61
C SER A 67 0.98 -4.82 -3.44
N VAL A 68 0.20 -4.84 -2.35
CA VAL A 68 0.54 -4.11 -1.12
C VAL A 68 1.08 -5.05 -0.05
N ILE A 69 2.33 -4.79 0.35
CA ILE A 69 3.02 -5.49 1.44
C ILE A 69 3.09 -4.53 2.62
N PHE A 70 2.70 -5.01 3.80
CA PHE A 70 2.86 -4.27 5.04
C PHE A 70 3.69 -5.08 6.05
N ARG A 71 4.55 -4.40 6.78
CA ARG A 71 5.40 -5.01 7.80
C ARG A 71 5.66 -4.05 8.95
N ARG A 72 5.83 -4.59 10.15
CA ARG A 72 6.35 -3.81 11.27
C ARG A 72 7.88 -3.80 11.22
N THR A 73 8.52 -2.64 11.29
CA THR A 73 9.99 -2.51 11.18
C THR A 73 10.69 -2.41 12.53
N ASN A 74 9.96 -2.10 13.60
CA ASN A 74 10.47 -1.96 14.96
C ASN A 74 9.36 -2.29 15.99
N ASP A 75 9.58 -2.01 17.27
CA ASP A 75 8.60 -2.27 18.34
C ASP A 75 7.52 -1.19 18.49
N THR A 76 7.40 -0.27 17.52
CA THR A 76 6.33 0.73 17.49
C THR A 76 5.14 0.23 16.67
N PRO A 77 3.91 0.77 16.88
CA PRO A 77 2.73 0.41 16.09
C PRO A 77 2.77 0.88 14.63
N SER A 78 3.89 1.42 14.16
CA SER A 78 4.06 1.89 12.79
C SER A 78 4.28 0.72 11.83
N LEU A 79 3.69 0.84 10.64
CA LEU A 79 3.83 -0.11 9.55
C LEU A 79 4.61 0.53 8.41
N TRP A 80 5.53 -0.23 7.84
CA TRP A 80 6.12 0.10 6.54
C TRP A 80 5.28 -0.54 5.45
N ILE A 81 4.89 0.28 4.47
CA ILE A 81 4.04 -0.11 3.36
C ILE A 81 4.85 -0.05 2.07
N ASP A 82 4.85 -1.14 1.33
CA ASP A 82 5.46 -1.28 0.02
C ASP A 82 4.33 -1.57 -0.97
N VAL A 83 4.17 -0.68 -1.95
CA VAL A 83 3.12 -0.77 -2.96
C VAL A 83 3.78 -0.93 -4.31
N THR A 84 3.42 -2.02 -5.00
CA THR A 84 3.76 -2.24 -6.40
C THR A 84 2.48 -2.34 -7.23
N SER A 85 2.21 -1.33 -8.04
CA SER A 85 1.14 -1.37 -9.04
C SER A 85 1.69 -1.84 -10.39
N THR A 86 1.07 -2.84 -11.01
CA THR A 86 1.47 -3.36 -12.33
C THR A 86 0.36 -3.18 -13.35
N TYR A 87 0.63 -2.41 -14.40
CA TYR A 87 -0.32 -2.11 -15.47
C TYR A 87 0.12 -2.76 -16.77
N MET A 88 -0.74 -3.61 -17.35
CA MET A 88 -0.52 -4.20 -18.67
C MET A 88 -0.94 -3.21 -19.76
N VAL A 89 -0.02 -2.81 -20.62
CA VAL A 89 -0.27 -1.80 -21.68
C VAL A 89 -1.39 -2.25 -22.62
N ALA A 90 -1.46 -3.55 -22.92
CA ALA A 90 -2.46 -4.11 -23.83
C ALA A 90 -3.87 -4.23 -23.22
N GLU A 91 -3.99 -4.19 -21.89
CA GLU A 91 -5.26 -4.30 -21.17
C GLU A 91 -5.74 -2.94 -20.65
N TRP A 92 -4.94 -1.90 -20.84
CA TRP A 92 -5.22 -0.56 -20.35
C TRP A 92 -6.44 0.05 -21.05
N ASP A 93 -7.44 0.43 -20.26
CA ASP A 93 -8.71 1.00 -20.71
C ASP A 93 -8.90 2.47 -20.27
N GLY A 94 -7.89 3.07 -19.66
CA GLY A 94 -7.93 4.46 -19.19
C GLY A 94 -7.90 5.50 -20.31
N LEU A 95 -8.46 6.68 -20.03
CA LEU A 95 -8.56 7.80 -20.98
C LEU A 95 -7.20 8.36 -21.43
N PHE A 96 -6.23 8.36 -20.52
CA PHE A 96 -4.86 8.81 -20.76
C PHE A 96 -3.94 7.60 -20.92
N SER A 97 -2.76 7.77 -21.53
CA SER A 97 -1.82 6.65 -21.63
C SER A 97 -1.40 6.16 -20.24
N VAL A 98 -1.13 4.86 -20.11
CA VAL A 98 -0.62 4.27 -18.86
C VAL A 98 0.66 4.97 -18.39
N GLN A 99 1.55 5.34 -19.32
CA GLN A 99 2.78 6.06 -18.99
C GLN A 99 2.48 7.44 -18.39
N ALA A 100 1.63 8.24 -19.02
CA ALA A 100 1.26 9.56 -18.49
C ALA A 100 0.58 9.43 -17.12
N THR A 101 -0.26 8.41 -16.94
CA THR A 101 -0.96 8.13 -15.69
C THR A 101 0.02 7.80 -14.56
N VAL A 102 0.99 6.92 -14.80
CA VAL A 102 2.02 6.56 -13.83
C VAL A 102 2.94 7.74 -13.54
N GLU A 103 3.34 8.52 -14.55
CA GLU A 103 4.14 9.73 -14.35
C GLU A 103 3.41 10.76 -13.47
N ALA A 104 2.10 10.94 -13.66
CA ALA A 104 1.30 11.83 -12.83
C ALA A 104 1.17 11.34 -11.37
N ARG A 105 0.97 10.04 -11.15
CA ARG A 105 0.94 9.42 -9.80
C ARG A 105 2.31 9.50 -9.11
N LYS A 106 3.38 9.21 -9.84
CA LYS A 106 4.76 9.36 -9.37
C LYS A 106 5.04 10.77 -8.87
N HIS A 107 4.61 11.78 -9.61
CA HIS A 107 4.78 13.17 -9.19
C HIS A 107 4.07 13.47 -7.86
N VAL A 108 2.88 12.92 -7.62
CA VAL A 108 2.16 13.08 -6.34
C VAL A 108 2.95 12.46 -5.19
N VAL A 109 3.54 11.30 -5.40
CA VAL A 109 4.38 10.61 -4.41
C VAL A 109 5.65 11.40 -4.13
N GLU A 110 6.34 11.89 -5.17
CA GLU A 110 7.58 12.67 -5.04
C GLU A 110 7.39 14.00 -4.30
N GLN A 111 6.18 14.58 -4.31
CA GLN A 111 5.88 15.84 -3.64
C GLN A 111 5.59 15.68 -2.14
N GLN A 112 5.34 14.48 -1.65
CA GLN A 112 4.85 14.24 -0.28
C GLN A 112 5.93 13.63 0.61
N GLN A 113 6.18 14.26 1.76
CA GLN A 113 7.26 13.86 2.69
C GLN A 113 7.06 12.48 3.35
N GLN A 114 5.84 11.95 3.36
CA GLN A 114 5.54 10.66 3.98
C GLN A 114 6.06 9.45 3.15
N PHE A 115 6.34 9.67 1.86
CA PHE A 115 6.88 8.63 0.99
C PHE A 115 8.40 8.66 1.04
N ALA A 116 8.99 7.48 1.19
CA ALA A 116 10.43 7.32 1.35
C ALA A 116 11.12 6.81 0.08
N PHE A 117 10.37 6.18 -0.81
CA PHE A 117 10.90 5.62 -2.04
C PHE A 117 9.85 5.68 -3.14
N VAL A 118 10.31 5.89 -4.37
CA VAL A 118 9.48 5.90 -5.56
C VAL A 118 10.31 5.50 -6.78
N LEU A 119 9.76 4.58 -7.57
CA LEU A 119 10.36 4.05 -8.79
C LEU A 119 9.25 3.78 -9.81
N SER A 120 9.56 4.00 -11.08
CA SER A 120 8.68 3.66 -12.19
C SER A 120 9.51 3.02 -13.29
N GLU A 121 9.11 1.84 -13.74
CA GLU A 121 9.75 1.11 -14.83
C GLU A 121 8.73 0.90 -15.95
N ALA A 122 9.11 1.23 -17.18
CA ALA A 122 8.23 1.07 -18.34
C ALA A 122 8.90 0.16 -19.37
N THR A 123 8.13 -0.79 -19.88
CA THR A 123 8.48 -1.65 -21.01
C THR A 123 7.40 -1.52 -22.08
N GLU A 124 7.58 -2.15 -23.24
CA GLU A 124 6.53 -2.20 -24.27
C GLU A 124 5.26 -2.94 -23.82
N GLN A 125 5.38 -3.86 -22.83
CA GLN A 125 4.27 -4.72 -22.40
C GLN A 125 3.57 -4.23 -21.13
N GLN A 126 4.33 -3.62 -20.22
CA GLN A 126 3.84 -3.24 -18.90
C GLN A 126 4.54 -2.00 -18.36
N VAL A 127 3.84 -1.30 -17.47
CA VAL A 127 4.40 -0.25 -16.61
C VAL A 127 4.26 -0.69 -15.16
N ILE A 128 5.38 -0.68 -14.44
CA ILE A 128 5.43 -0.95 -13.01
C ILE A 128 5.63 0.37 -12.29
N PHE A 129 4.80 0.63 -11.28
CA PHE A 129 4.94 1.76 -10.38
C PHE A 129 5.12 1.23 -8.97
N HIS A 130 6.23 1.60 -8.34
CA HIS A 130 6.58 1.13 -7.01
C HIS A 130 6.85 2.33 -6.09
N TYR A 131 6.31 2.29 -4.89
CA TYR A 131 6.56 3.31 -3.87
C TYR A 131 6.41 2.76 -2.46
N GLU A 132 7.09 3.41 -1.52
CA GLU A 132 7.10 3.00 -0.11
C GLU A 132 6.76 4.19 0.79
N PHE A 133 6.00 3.92 1.86
CA PHE A 133 5.70 4.92 2.90
C PHE A 133 5.58 4.29 4.28
N SER A 134 5.75 5.12 5.31
CA SER A 134 5.46 4.74 6.69
C SER A 134 4.05 5.15 7.06
N TRP A 135 3.29 4.23 7.63
CA TRP A 135 1.98 4.48 8.23
C TRP A 135 2.08 4.38 9.75
N SER A 136 1.43 5.28 10.47
CA SER A 136 1.32 5.25 11.93
C SER A 136 0.08 6.00 12.38
N SER A 137 -0.49 5.60 13.52
CA SER A 137 -1.60 6.30 14.17
C SER A 137 -1.22 6.66 15.61
N GLU A 138 -1.65 7.84 16.07
CA GLU A 138 -1.56 8.24 17.48
C GLU A 138 -2.61 7.53 18.34
N GLN A 139 -3.67 7.01 17.72
CA GLN A 139 -4.76 6.32 18.39
C GLN A 139 -4.58 4.80 18.30
N GLU A 140 -4.91 4.11 19.39
CA GLU A 140 -4.97 2.65 19.38
C GLU A 140 -6.16 2.21 18.52
N MET A 141 -5.87 1.46 17.45
CA MET A 141 -6.86 0.92 16.53
C MET A 141 -6.56 -0.53 16.16
N ASP A 142 -7.59 -1.23 15.69
CA ASP A 142 -7.43 -2.55 15.08
C ASP A 142 -6.72 -2.46 13.72
N LEU A 143 -6.23 -3.59 13.25
CA LEU A 143 -5.51 -3.73 11.99
C LEU A 143 -6.45 -3.52 10.79
N GLU A 144 -7.76 -3.76 10.94
CA GLU A 144 -8.72 -3.49 9.88
C GLU A 144 -8.75 -1.99 9.56
N SER A 145 -8.99 -1.15 10.58
CA SER A 145 -9.00 0.31 10.47
C SER A 145 -7.66 0.86 9.97
N ALA A 146 -6.55 0.26 10.39
CA ALA A 146 -5.23 0.62 9.89
C ALA A 146 -5.10 0.34 8.39
N LEU A 147 -5.52 -0.85 7.94
CA LEU A 147 -5.47 -1.24 6.53
C LEU A 147 -6.46 -0.44 5.68
N GLU A 148 -7.61 -0.05 6.20
CA GLU A 148 -8.53 0.90 5.53
C GLU A 148 -7.86 2.25 5.31
N SER A 149 -7.22 2.81 6.34
CA SER A 149 -6.46 4.06 6.19
C SER A 149 -5.31 3.94 5.19
N ILE A 150 -4.65 2.77 5.11
CA ILE A 150 -3.62 2.50 4.10
C ILE A 150 -4.25 2.42 2.70
N CYS A 151 -5.42 1.80 2.55
CA CYS A 151 -6.17 1.81 1.28
C CYS A 151 -6.51 3.24 0.87
N ASP A 152 -6.97 4.08 1.79
CA ASP A 152 -7.28 5.49 1.52
C ASP A 152 -6.06 6.25 0.99
N THR A 153 -4.87 6.03 1.59
CA THR A 153 -3.62 6.63 1.08
C THR A 153 -3.30 6.18 -0.35
N VAL A 154 -3.44 4.89 -0.66
CA VAL A 154 -3.21 4.34 -2.01
C VAL A 154 -4.21 4.94 -3.01
N ILE A 155 -5.48 5.00 -2.65
CA ILE A 155 -6.55 5.60 -3.45
C ILE A 155 -6.31 7.10 -3.67
N GLU A 156 -5.81 7.81 -2.65
CA GLU A 156 -5.52 9.24 -2.76
C GLU A 156 -4.37 9.53 -3.74
N VAL A 157 -3.32 8.71 -3.74
CA VAL A 157 -2.22 8.80 -4.74
C VAL A 157 -2.79 8.68 -6.15
N GLU A 158 -3.66 7.71 -6.37
CA GLU A 158 -4.36 7.54 -7.64
C GLU A 158 -5.23 8.75 -7.98
N ALA A 159 -6.13 9.15 -7.08
CA ALA A 159 -7.09 10.22 -7.33
C ALA A 159 -6.39 11.54 -7.66
N ARG A 160 -5.37 11.92 -6.88
CA ARG A 160 -4.56 13.12 -7.14
C ARG A 160 -3.76 12.99 -8.42
N GLY A 161 -3.19 11.82 -8.71
CA GLY A 161 -2.46 11.57 -9.95
C GLY A 161 -3.36 11.73 -11.17
N ASN A 162 -4.55 11.13 -11.13
CA ASN A 162 -5.55 11.23 -12.20
C ASN A 162 -6.04 12.68 -12.38
N ALA A 163 -6.24 13.43 -11.29
CA ALA A 163 -6.67 14.82 -11.36
C ALA A 163 -5.65 15.71 -12.11
N ARG A 164 -4.35 15.44 -11.96
CA ARG A 164 -3.27 16.17 -12.67
C ARG A 164 -3.27 15.98 -14.19
N LEU A 165 -3.90 14.92 -14.69
CA LEU A 165 -3.98 14.65 -16.14
C LEU A 165 -4.98 15.57 -16.84
N TRP A 166 -5.89 16.18 -16.10
CA TRP A 166 -6.91 17.05 -16.67
C TRP A 166 -6.38 18.47 -16.94
N PRO A 167 -6.68 19.05 -18.13
CA PRO A 167 -6.33 20.43 -18.43
C PRO A 167 -6.92 21.38 -17.38
N GLY A 168 -6.07 22.20 -16.74
CA GLY A 168 -6.48 23.21 -15.76
C GLY A 168 -6.18 22.89 -14.29
N TYR A 169 -5.73 21.66 -13.97
CA TYR A 169 -5.41 21.28 -12.58
C TYR A 169 -4.32 22.15 -11.93
N GLY A 170 -3.34 22.62 -12.71
CA GLY A 170 -2.27 23.51 -12.21
C GLY A 170 -2.76 24.89 -11.76
N ASN A 171 -3.85 25.41 -12.34
CA ASN A 171 -4.35 26.74 -12.00
C ASN A 171 -5.19 26.77 -10.70
N CYS A 172 -5.62 25.62 -10.19
CA CYS A 172 -6.47 25.56 -8.99
C CYS A 172 -5.69 25.48 -7.67
N MET A 173 -4.40 25.13 -7.71
CA MET A 173 -3.56 24.96 -6.50
C MET A 173 -2.54 26.10 -6.31
N GLU A 174 -2.27 26.90 -7.34
CA GLU A 174 -1.38 28.08 -7.24
C GLU A 174 -2.10 29.32 -6.66
N GLU A 175 -3.43 29.36 -6.65
CA GLU A 175 -4.20 30.48 -6.07
C GLU A 175 -4.25 30.43 -4.53
N ASP A 176 -4.12 29.27 -3.90
CA ASP A 176 -4.20 29.13 -2.43
C ASP A 176 -2.90 29.48 -1.69
N GLU A 177 -1.77 29.64 -2.38
CA GLU A 177 -0.49 30.08 -1.78
C GLU A 177 -0.22 31.59 -1.89
N GLN A 178 -1.02 32.34 -2.66
CA GLN A 178 -0.80 33.79 -2.82
C GLN A 178 -1.54 34.66 -1.81
N ASP A 179 -2.49 34.11 -1.04
CA ASP A 179 -3.28 34.88 -0.05
C ASP A 179 -2.66 34.93 1.37
N LYS A 180 -1.34 34.65 1.50
CA LYS A 180 -0.60 34.75 2.78
C LYS A 180 0.68 35.60 2.73
N LEU A 181 0.70 36.66 1.92
CA LEU A 181 1.74 37.71 1.99
C LEU A 181 1.16 39.08 2.36
#